data_AF-A0A0Q7PL77-F1
#
_entry.id   AF-A0A0Q7PL77-F1
#
_cell.length_a   1.000
_cell.length_b   1.000
_cell.length_c   1.000
_cell.angle_alpha   90.00
_cell.angle_beta   90.00
_cell.angle_gamma   90.00
#
_symmetry.space_group_name_H-M   'P 1'
#
loop_
_entity.id
_entity.type
_entity.pdbx_description
1 polymer ?
#
loop_
_entity_poly.entity_id
_entity_poly.type
_entity_poly.pdbx_seq_one_letter_code
_entity_poly.pdbx_strand_id
1 'polypeptide(L)'
;MRQVFSSLRLENVESVAKLLRDAGIEVRITNGRSYKGAMRSRASYSDQDAPKPGVWVVHSEDHIRARDVLRENGLLESTRPTDSFQPLSFRQEEAVYEKSPAQKRMFRLKMALLAGMAVIAVLSMVRGCYAPKQVAVPAAPVVSDKAAREGGTPESLALAVFAKEVAREQLVLCLSVDDADASGAVIAAMKQPSNEVVPISQCVRDFDPARGSYQAATGKPALLVTVRSFKATGKDAATVEFESFHHGQYAHYKTLEVKRIGGAWEVTKVLKHVASFGTGG
;
A
#
# COMPACT_ATOMS: atom_id res chain seq x y z
N MET A 1 1.73 38.74 -0.03
CA MET A 1 1.97 37.79 1.07
C MET A 1 2.91 36.68 0.62
N ARG A 2 3.92 36.34 1.43
CA ARG A 2 4.87 35.23 1.14
C ARG A 2 5.00 34.31 2.34
N GLN A 3 5.07 33.01 2.09
CA GLN A 3 5.22 32.00 3.14
C GLN A 3 6.67 32.00 3.65
N VAL A 4 6.84 32.04 4.97
CA VAL A 4 8.18 32.04 5.60
C VAL A 4 8.44 30.78 6.41
N PHE A 5 7.39 30.09 6.88
CA PHE A 5 7.51 28.89 7.69
C PHE A 5 6.28 27.99 7.55
N SER A 6 6.47 26.67 7.59
CA SER A 6 5.39 25.67 7.63
C SER A 6 5.79 24.48 8.49
N SER A 7 4.85 23.94 9.24
CA SER A 7 5.08 22.73 10.05
C SER A 7 3.82 21.87 10.10
N LEU A 8 4.00 20.57 10.31
CA LEU A 8 2.90 19.64 10.58
C LEU A 8 2.24 19.93 11.94
N ARG A 9 3.00 20.49 12.89
CA ARG A 9 2.50 20.83 14.23
C ARG A 9 2.04 22.28 14.27
N LEU A 10 0.77 22.47 14.56
CA LEU A 10 0.16 23.79 14.61
C LEU A 10 0.75 24.67 15.72
N GLU A 11 1.15 24.06 16.84
CA GLU A 11 1.76 24.74 17.98
C GLU A 11 3.08 25.43 17.56
N ASN A 12 3.85 24.79 16.70
CA ASN A 12 5.10 25.36 16.18
C ASN A 12 4.81 26.58 15.31
N VAL A 13 3.80 26.49 14.44
CA VAL A 13 3.37 27.60 13.57
C VAL A 13 2.83 28.78 14.39
N GLU A 14 2.09 28.52 15.47
CA GLU A 14 1.61 29.56 16.38
C GLU A 14 2.76 30.22 17.15
N SER A 15 3.73 29.44 17.62
CA SER A 15 4.92 29.94 18.33
C SER A 15 5.77 30.83 17.43
N VAL A 16 5.95 30.43 16.16
CA VAL A 16 6.66 31.22 15.14
C VAL A 16 5.89 32.48 14.77
N ALA A 17 4.57 32.40 14.63
CA ALA A 17 3.75 33.58 14.37
C ALA A 17 3.81 34.58 15.53
N LYS A 18 3.85 34.10 16.78
CA LYS A 18 4.03 34.96 17.96
C LYS A 18 5.40 35.65 17.92
N LEU A 19 6.48 34.90 17.68
CA LEU A 19 7.84 35.43 17.56
C LEU A 19 7.93 36.56 16.52
N LEU A 20 7.31 36.38 15.35
CA LEU A 20 7.31 37.39 14.30
C LEU A 20 6.48 38.63 14.65
N ARG A 21 5.34 38.47 15.34
CA ARG A 21 4.54 39.60 15.85
C ARG A 21 5.28 40.39 16.92
N ASP A 22 5.97 39.70 17.82
CA ASP A 22 6.78 40.32 18.88
C ASP A 22 7.92 41.15 18.27
N ALA A 23 8.43 40.74 17.10
CA ALA A 23 9.39 41.51 16.30
C ALA A 23 8.76 42.65 15.46
N GLY A 24 7.46 42.91 15.62
CA GLY A 24 6.72 43.97 14.92
C GLY A 24 6.35 43.65 13.47
N ILE A 25 6.33 42.36 13.08
CA ILE A 25 6.03 41.94 11.70
C ILE A 25 4.60 41.41 11.61
N GLU A 26 3.82 41.94 10.66
CA GLU A 26 2.45 41.48 10.46
C GLU A 26 2.40 40.12 9.74
N VAL A 27 1.76 39.13 10.38
CA VAL A 27 1.70 37.75 9.90
C VAL A 27 0.31 37.16 9.96
N ARG A 28 -0.01 36.33 8.95
CA ARG A 28 -1.24 35.56 8.81
C ARG A 28 -0.93 34.06 8.87
N ILE A 29 -1.69 33.34 9.70
CA ILE A 29 -1.62 31.88 9.79
C ILE A 29 -2.67 31.28 8.83
N THR A 30 -2.25 30.35 7.98
CA THR A 30 -3.15 29.51 7.16
C THR A 30 -3.28 28.12 7.77
N ASN A 31 -4.45 27.49 7.64
CA ASN A 31 -4.77 26.20 8.25
C ASN A 31 -4.54 26.19 9.79
N GLY A 32 -4.89 27.32 10.44
CA GLY A 32 -4.83 27.48 11.90
C GLY A 32 -6.01 26.85 12.64
N ARG A 33 -6.11 27.05 13.97
CA ARG A 33 -7.27 26.58 14.75
C ARG A 33 -8.53 27.22 14.20
N SER A 34 -9.43 26.41 13.66
CA SER A 34 -10.77 26.87 13.28
C SER A 34 -11.57 27.13 14.55
N TYR A 35 -12.18 28.31 14.65
CA TYR A 35 -13.06 28.71 15.76
C TYR A 35 -14.23 27.73 16.01
N LYS A 36 -14.54 26.84 15.04
CA LYS A 36 -15.63 25.84 15.15
C LYS A 36 -15.17 24.38 15.17
N GLY A 37 -13.89 24.08 15.38
CA GLY A 37 -13.45 22.68 15.39
C GLY A 37 -12.18 22.47 16.20
N ALA A 38 -12.31 21.84 17.38
CA ALA A 38 -11.18 21.18 18.00
C ALA A 38 -10.71 20.06 17.08
N MET A 39 -9.55 20.25 16.44
CA MET A 39 -8.88 19.20 15.68
C MET A 39 -8.41 18.13 16.68
N ARG A 40 -9.21 17.08 16.84
CA ARG A 40 -8.98 15.98 17.79
C ARG A 40 -7.98 14.94 17.26
N SER A 41 -7.45 15.15 16.04
CA SER A 41 -6.55 14.23 15.39
C SER A 41 -5.12 14.63 15.72
N ARG A 42 -4.38 13.71 16.37
CA ARG A 42 -2.93 13.81 16.51
C ARG A 42 -2.36 13.82 15.09
N ALA A 43 -1.55 14.80 14.74
CA ALA A 43 -0.91 14.88 13.42
C ALA A 43 -0.08 13.60 13.19
N SER A 44 -0.56 12.73 12.29
CA SER A 44 0.16 11.51 11.90
C SER A 44 1.23 11.87 10.87
N TYR A 45 2.46 11.41 11.07
CA TYR A 45 3.55 11.59 10.10
C TYR A 45 3.34 10.79 8.80
N SER A 46 2.37 9.87 8.77
CA SER A 46 2.05 9.05 7.60
C SER A 46 1.18 9.76 6.55
N ASP A 47 0.61 10.92 6.89
CA ASP A 47 -0.37 11.61 6.04
C ASP A 47 0.30 12.83 5.38
N GLN A 48 0.97 12.59 4.24
CA GLN A 48 1.75 13.63 3.55
C GLN A 48 0.88 14.65 2.80
N ASP A 49 -0.38 14.32 2.54
CA ASP A 49 -1.32 15.09 1.71
C ASP A 49 -2.25 16.02 2.50
N ALA A 50 -2.16 16.04 3.83
CA ALA A 50 -2.96 16.95 4.66
C ALA A 50 -2.50 18.42 4.50
N PRO A 51 -3.44 19.40 4.48
CA PRO A 51 -3.11 20.82 4.35
C PRO A 51 -2.24 21.28 5.55
N LYS A 52 -0.98 21.60 5.27
CA LYS A 52 0.01 21.97 6.30
C LYS A 52 -0.27 23.38 6.84
N PRO A 53 -0.29 23.59 8.16
CA PRO A 53 -0.26 24.92 8.75
C PRO A 53 0.98 25.71 8.34
N GLY A 54 0.81 27.01 8.11
CA GLY A 54 1.90 27.88 7.65
C GLY A 54 1.72 29.34 8.03
N VAL A 55 2.85 30.03 8.19
CA VAL A 55 2.93 31.46 8.48
C VAL A 55 3.28 32.22 7.21
N TRP A 56 2.47 33.24 6.90
CA TRP A 56 2.63 34.13 5.77
C TRP A 56 2.85 35.54 6.28
N VAL A 57 3.85 36.23 5.76
CA VAL A 57 4.05 37.66 6.02
C VAL A 57 3.10 38.44 5.12
N VAL A 58 2.36 39.39 5.71
CA VAL A 58 1.35 40.18 4.99
C VAL A 58 2.03 41.11 4.00
N HIS A 59 2.96 41.90 4.52
CA HIS A 59 3.79 42.88 3.83
C HIS A 59 4.98 42.25 3.12
N SER A 60 5.23 42.64 1.87
CA SER A 60 6.32 42.06 1.06
C SER A 60 7.71 42.51 1.52
N GLU A 61 7.78 43.72 2.05
CA GLU A 61 8.94 44.44 2.57
C GLU A 61 9.49 43.78 3.84
N ASP A 62 8.62 43.23 4.68
CA ASP A 62 9.00 42.55 5.92
C ASP A 62 9.53 41.12 5.72
N HIS A 63 9.51 40.62 4.49
CA HIS A 63 9.90 39.24 4.21
C HIS A 63 11.39 38.95 4.54
N ILE A 64 12.30 39.88 4.23
CA ILE A 64 13.73 39.71 4.52
C ILE A 64 13.95 39.74 6.03
N ARG A 65 13.41 40.75 6.70
CA ARG A 65 13.45 40.91 8.15
C ARG A 65 12.87 39.70 8.89
N ALA A 66 11.75 39.15 8.42
CA ALA A 66 11.17 37.93 8.98
C ALA A 66 12.10 36.73 8.89
N ARG A 67 12.82 36.55 7.76
CA ARG A 67 13.78 35.46 7.60
C ARG A 67 15.02 35.65 8.47
N ASP A 68 15.42 36.89 8.72
CA ASP A 68 16.55 37.20 9.61
C ASP A 68 16.21 36.85 11.06
N VAL A 69 15.04 37.26 11.56
CA VAL A 69 14.53 36.88 12.89
C VAL A 69 14.44 35.35 13.06
N LEU A 70 13.96 34.63 12.03
CA LEU A 70 13.89 33.17 12.08
C LEU A 70 15.28 32.51 12.10
N ARG A 71 16.28 33.10 11.43
CA ARG A 71 17.66 32.59 11.43
C ARG A 71 18.34 32.82 12.77
N GLU A 72 18.16 33.99 13.37
CA GLU A 72 18.69 34.32 14.71
C GLU A 72 18.18 33.36 15.79
N ASN A 73 16.94 32.87 15.63
CA ASN A 73 16.33 31.89 16.53
C ASN A 73 16.61 30.42 16.15
N GLY A 74 17.48 30.16 15.18
CA GLY A 74 17.86 28.80 14.76
C GLY A 74 16.75 28.02 14.04
N LEU A 75 15.71 28.70 13.56
CA LEU A 75 14.56 28.08 12.89
C LEU A 75 14.73 27.96 11.37
N LEU A 76 15.80 28.54 10.81
CA LEU A 76 16.21 28.41 9.42
C LEU A 76 17.71 28.11 9.35
N GLU A 77 18.09 27.09 8.57
CA GLU A 77 19.49 26.89 8.22
C GLU A 77 19.96 28.04 7.31
N SER A 78 21.09 28.65 7.68
CA SER A 78 21.74 29.65 6.85
C SER A 78 22.26 28.99 5.58
N THR A 79 21.68 29.36 4.43
CA THR A 79 22.25 29.00 3.12
C THR A 79 23.42 29.92 2.72
N ARG A 80 23.92 30.79 3.63
CA ARG A 80 25.17 31.53 3.42
C ARG A 80 26.35 30.68 3.90
N PRO A 81 27.27 30.29 3.00
CA PRO A 81 28.53 29.69 3.39
C PRO A 81 29.45 30.80 3.93
N THR A 82 29.30 31.15 5.21
CA THR A 82 30.25 32.02 5.91
C THR A 82 30.57 31.42 7.27
N ASP A 83 31.76 30.82 7.34
CA ASP A 83 32.63 30.63 8.51
C ASP A 83 32.02 30.09 9.81
N SER A 84 31.60 28.84 9.77
CA SER A 84 31.80 27.93 10.90
C SER A 84 31.73 26.46 10.46
N PHE A 85 32.49 26.12 9.41
CA PHE A 85 33.04 24.77 9.35
C PHE A 85 34.18 24.70 10.36
N GLN A 86 33.85 24.53 11.64
CA GLN A 86 34.75 23.77 12.49
C GLN A 86 34.58 22.32 12.06
N PRO A 87 35.55 21.71 11.36
CA PRO A 87 35.57 20.27 11.33
C PRO A 87 35.73 19.84 12.80
N LEU A 88 34.76 19.10 13.32
CA LEU A 88 34.97 18.25 14.48
C LEU A 88 36.03 17.22 14.07
N SER A 89 37.29 17.65 14.11
CA SER A 89 38.45 16.81 13.94
C SER A 89 38.60 15.99 15.21
N PHE A 90 37.82 14.92 15.32
CA PHE A 90 38.26 13.80 16.12
C PHE A 90 39.52 13.26 15.44
N ARG A 91 40.64 13.50 16.11
CA ARG A 91 41.93 12.86 15.90
C ARG A 91 41.70 11.34 15.83
N GLN A 92 41.56 10.80 14.63
CA GLN A 92 41.76 9.38 14.41
C GLN A 92 43.24 9.22 14.10
N GLU A 93 44.00 9.04 15.16
CA GLU A 93 45.35 8.47 15.10
C GLU A 93 45.27 7.23 14.20
N GLU A 94 46.07 7.18 13.13
CA GLU A 94 46.20 6.02 12.27
C GLU A 94 46.82 4.87 13.07
N ALA A 95 46.00 4.23 13.90
CA ALA A 95 46.29 2.92 14.42
C ALA A 95 46.20 1.97 13.22
N VAL A 96 47.36 1.47 12.78
CA VAL A 96 47.46 0.30 11.91
C VAL A 96 46.72 -0.84 12.60
N TYR A 97 45.43 -0.98 12.30
CA TYR A 97 44.57 -1.99 12.88
C TYR A 97 44.88 -3.30 12.16
N GLU A 98 45.74 -4.12 12.74
CA GLU A 98 45.81 -5.53 12.37
C GLU A 98 44.40 -6.11 12.54
N LYS A 99 43.73 -6.39 11.42
CA LYS A 99 42.37 -6.94 11.39
C LYS A 99 42.34 -8.19 12.25
N SER A 100 41.60 -8.12 13.37
CA SER A 100 41.47 -9.22 14.32
C SER A 100 41.01 -10.50 13.61
N PRO A 101 41.37 -11.71 14.12
CA PRO A 101 40.95 -12.97 13.51
C PRO A 101 39.42 -13.08 13.38
N ALA A 102 38.66 -12.40 14.23
CA ALA A 102 37.20 -12.30 14.14
C ALA A 102 36.74 -11.47 12.93
N GLN A 103 37.42 -10.37 12.63
CA GLN A 103 37.11 -9.52 11.47
C GLN A 103 37.50 -10.20 10.15
N LYS A 104 38.59 -10.99 10.15
CA LYS A 104 38.95 -11.88 9.02
C LYS A 104 37.90 -12.97 8.80
N ARG A 105 37.33 -13.55 9.87
CA ARG A 105 36.22 -14.53 9.77
C ARG A 105 34.93 -13.90 9.25
N MET A 106 34.57 -12.72 9.74
CA MET A 106 33.41 -11.96 9.26
C MET A 106 33.54 -11.62 7.77
N PHE A 107 34.73 -11.22 7.33
CA PHE A 107 35.00 -10.96 5.92
C PHE A 107 34.90 -12.22 5.07
N ARG A 108 35.42 -13.37 5.53
CA ARG A 108 35.26 -14.66 4.83
C ARG A 108 33.79 -15.09 4.76
N LEU A 109 33.02 -14.89 5.82
CA LEU A 109 31.59 -15.20 5.85
C LEU A 109 30.81 -14.33 4.86
N LYS A 110 31.11 -13.02 4.82
CA LYS A 110 30.52 -12.07 3.87
C LYS A 110 30.87 -12.43 2.42
N MET A 111 32.12 -12.83 2.16
CA MET A 111 32.53 -13.29 0.83
C MET A 111 31.89 -14.63 0.44
N ALA A 112 31.73 -15.56 1.38
CA ALA A 112 31.01 -16.82 1.14
C ALA A 112 29.53 -16.60 0.84
N LEU A 113 28.88 -15.65 1.53
CA LEU A 113 27.50 -15.24 1.26
C LEU A 113 27.36 -14.64 -0.16
N LEU A 114 28.26 -13.73 -0.54
CA LEU A 114 28.26 -13.12 -1.87
C LEU A 114 28.52 -14.16 -2.98
N ALA A 115 29.45 -15.09 -2.76
CA ALA A 115 29.68 -16.20 -3.66
C ALA A 115 28.45 -17.11 -3.78
N GLY A 116 27.76 -17.39 -2.67
CA GLY A 116 26.51 -18.14 -2.67
C GLY A 116 25.41 -17.47 -3.48
N MET A 117 25.21 -16.16 -3.31
CA MET A 117 24.26 -15.39 -4.13
C MET A 117 24.63 -15.38 -5.61
N ALA A 118 25.91 -15.24 -5.95
CA ALA A 118 26.38 -15.31 -7.33
C ALA A 118 26.14 -16.69 -7.95
N VAL A 119 26.39 -17.78 -7.20
CA VAL A 119 26.09 -19.14 -7.65
C VAL A 119 24.59 -19.34 -7.86
N ILE A 120 23.74 -18.85 -6.96
CA ILE A 120 22.28 -18.91 -7.12
C ILE A 120 21.83 -18.10 -8.36
N ALA A 121 22.39 -16.93 -8.59
CA ALA A 121 22.08 -16.10 -9.76
C ALA A 121 22.48 -16.81 -11.07
N VAL A 122 23.68 -17.40 -11.12
CA VAL A 122 24.13 -18.19 -12.27
C VAL A 122 23.27 -19.44 -12.45
N LEU A 123 22.92 -20.16 -11.38
CA LEU A 123 22.03 -21.33 -11.46
C LEU A 123 20.63 -20.94 -11.94
N SER A 124 20.12 -19.78 -11.52
CA SER A 124 18.83 -19.24 -11.94
C SER A 124 18.86 -18.81 -13.41
N MET A 125 19.98 -18.26 -13.87
CA MET A 125 20.17 -17.88 -15.28
C MET A 125 20.32 -19.10 -16.19
N VAL A 126 21.01 -20.15 -15.72
CA VAL A 126 21.09 -21.44 -16.43
C VAL A 126 19.72 -22.13 -16.44
N ARG A 127 18.94 -22.12 -15.33
CA ARG A 127 17.54 -22.59 -15.33
C ARG A 127 16.61 -21.75 -16.21
N GLY A 128 16.89 -20.45 -16.37
CA GLY A 128 16.15 -19.55 -17.26
C GLY A 128 16.43 -19.81 -18.74
N CYS A 129 17.65 -20.21 -19.10
CA CYS A 129 17.99 -20.64 -20.46
C CYS A 129 17.49 -22.06 -20.78
N TYR A 130 17.26 -22.90 -19.76
CA TYR A 130 16.52 -24.17 -19.86
C TYR A 130 15.05 -24.00 -19.42
N ALA A 131 14.45 -22.85 -19.71
CA ALA A 131 13.00 -22.74 -19.66
C ALA A 131 12.43 -23.80 -20.61
N PRO A 132 11.59 -24.74 -20.13
CA PRO A 132 10.88 -25.61 -21.06
C PRO A 132 10.14 -24.67 -22.00
N LYS A 133 10.38 -24.84 -23.31
CA LYS A 133 9.52 -24.30 -24.38
C LYS A 133 8.11 -24.45 -23.85
N GLN A 134 7.40 -23.33 -23.64
CA GLN A 134 6.02 -23.35 -23.16
C GLN A 134 5.27 -24.31 -24.08
N VAL A 135 5.10 -25.55 -23.62
CA VAL A 135 4.15 -26.47 -24.21
C VAL A 135 2.87 -25.72 -23.98
N ALA A 136 2.23 -25.33 -25.08
CA ALA A 136 0.94 -24.69 -25.06
C ALA A 136 0.12 -25.39 -23.98
N VAL A 137 -0.18 -24.65 -22.91
CA VAL A 137 -1.08 -25.11 -21.87
C VAL A 137 -2.31 -25.60 -22.64
N PRO A 138 -2.71 -26.88 -22.54
CA PRO A 138 -3.92 -27.33 -23.19
C PRO A 138 -4.99 -26.35 -22.76
N ALA A 139 -5.67 -25.76 -23.75
CA ALA A 139 -6.57 -24.63 -23.59
C ALA A 139 -7.24 -24.68 -22.22
N ALA A 140 -6.90 -23.70 -21.36
CA ALA A 140 -7.70 -23.46 -20.16
C ALA A 140 -9.17 -23.51 -20.59
N PRO A 141 -10.07 -24.14 -19.81
CA PRO A 141 -11.47 -24.22 -20.17
C PRO A 141 -11.90 -22.84 -20.63
N VAL A 142 -12.45 -22.76 -21.84
CA VAL A 142 -12.81 -21.48 -22.45
C VAL A 142 -13.99 -20.94 -21.63
N VAL A 143 -13.70 -20.24 -20.55
CA VAL A 143 -14.68 -19.61 -19.69
C VAL A 143 -15.32 -18.50 -20.53
N SER A 144 -16.65 -18.54 -20.66
CA SER A 144 -17.33 -17.76 -21.69
C SER A 144 -17.54 -16.33 -21.22
N ASP A 145 -17.06 -15.35 -21.98
CA ASP A 145 -17.34 -13.92 -21.73
C ASP A 145 -18.80 -13.53 -22.07
N LYS A 146 -19.77 -14.47 -21.99
CA LYS A 146 -21.18 -14.20 -22.33
C LYS A 146 -21.77 -13.06 -21.49
N ALA A 147 -21.46 -13.04 -20.19
CA ALA A 147 -21.92 -12.00 -19.25
C ALA A 147 -21.46 -10.58 -19.64
N ALA A 148 -20.28 -10.45 -20.29
CA ALA A 148 -19.77 -9.16 -20.77
C ALA A 148 -20.69 -8.48 -21.79
N ARG A 149 -21.48 -9.27 -22.53
CA ARG A 149 -22.42 -8.78 -23.56
C ARG A 149 -23.72 -8.26 -22.98
N GLU A 150 -24.04 -8.63 -21.74
CA GLU A 150 -25.26 -8.24 -21.03
C GLU A 150 -24.99 -7.15 -19.97
N GLY A 151 -23.78 -6.58 -19.97
CA GLY A 151 -23.36 -5.56 -19.01
C GLY A 151 -22.89 -6.12 -17.67
N GLY A 152 -22.85 -7.45 -17.51
CA GLY A 152 -22.31 -8.12 -16.35
C GLY A 152 -20.79 -8.31 -16.41
N THR A 153 -20.21 -8.68 -15.28
CA THR A 153 -18.79 -8.98 -15.14
C THR A 153 -18.42 -10.17 -16.04
N PRO A 154 -17.45 -10.04 -16.96
CA PRO A 154 -16.98 -11.16 -17.77
C PRO A 154 -16.46 -12.31 -16.90
N GLU A 155 -16.85 -13.55 -17.18
CA GLU A 155 -16.43 -14.70 -16.37
C GLU A 155 -14.90 -14.89 -16.36
N SER A 156 -14.24 -14.63 -17.48
CA SER A 156 -12.76 -14.70 -17.57
C SER A 156 -12.10 -13.63 -16.69
N LEU A 157 -12.73 -12.47 -16.55
CA LEU A 157 -12.28 -11.41 -15.65
C LEU A 157 -12.47 -11.82 -14.19
N ALA A 158 -13.65 -12.32 -13.84
CA ALA A 158 -13.95 -12.77 -12.48
C ALA A 158 -12.96 -13.86 -12.05
N LEU A 159 -12.68 -14.84 -12.92
CA LEU A 159 -11.68 -15.88 -12.68
C LEU A 159 -10.27 -15.29 -12.45
N ALA A 160 -9.84 -14.33 -13.27
CA ALA A 160 -8.54 -13.69 -13.11
C ALA A 160 -8.41 -12.96 -11.76
N VAL A 161 -9.48 -12.28 -11.33
CA VAL A 161 -9.52 -11.61 -10.03
C VAL A 161 -9.48 -12.62 -8.89
N PHE A 162 -10.31 -13.67 -8.93
CA PHE A 162 -10.30 -14.71 -7.89
C PHE A 162 -8.95 -15.41 -7.78
N ALA A 163 -8.36 -15.81 -8.90
CA ALA A 163 -7.06 -16.49 -8.93
C ALA A 163 -5.92 -15.62 -8.37
N LYS A 164 -6.05 -14.29 -8.49
CA LYS A 164 -5.05 -13.34 -8.01
C LYS A 164 -5.21 -12.97 -6.54
N GLU A 165 -6.44 -12.72 -6.10
CA GLU A 165 -6.73 -12.09 -4.81
C GLU A 165 -7.07 -13.08 -3.70
N VAL A 166 -7.55 -14.29 -4.05
CA VAL A 166 -7.86 -15.30 -3.03
C VAL A 166 -6.57 -15.87 -2.47
N ALA A 167 -6.35 -15.66 -1.17
CA ALA A 167 -5.27 -16.29 -0.46
C ALA A 167 -5.50 -17.81 -0.38
N ARG A 168 -4.40 -18.58 -0.39
CA ARG A 168 -4.44 -20.03 -0.19
C ARG A 168 -4.70 -20.32 1.29
N GLU A 169 -5.97 -20.31 1.65
CA GLU A 169 -6.46 -20.60 2.99
C GLU A 169 -7.15 -21.96 3.03
N GLN A 170 -7.17 -22.60 4.20
CA GLN A 170 -7.85 -23.89 4.44
C GLN A 170 -9.36 -23.67 4.73
N LEU A 171 -9.97 -22.71 4.05
CA LEU A 171 -11.39 -22.39 4.16
C LEU A 171 -12.13 -22.88 2.91
N VAL A 172 -13.41 -23.20 3.07
CA VAL A 172 -14.30 -23.40 1.91
C VAL A 172 -14.47 -22.06 1.19
N LEU A 173 -14.14 -22.00 -0.09
CA LEU A 173 -14.27 -20.79 -0.90
C LEU A 173 -15.67 -20.73 -1.49
N CYS A 174 -16.44 -19.71 -1.11
CA CYS A 174 -17.82 -19.51 -1.55
C CYS A 174 -17.86 -18.34 -2.53
N LEU A 175 -17.99 -18.62 -3.83
CA LEU A 175 -17.77 -17.64 -4.89
C LEU A 175 -19.07 -17.05 -5.44
N SER A 176 -19.07 -15.74 -5.69
CA SER A 176 -20.16 -15.01 -6.36
C SER A 176 -19.67 -13.95 -7.34
N VAL A 177 -20.44 -13.72 -8.39
CA VAL A 177 -20.21 -12.70 -9.41
C VAL A 177 -21.48 -11.88 -9.58
N ASP A 178 -21.39 -10.56 -9.43
CA ASP A 178 -22.52 -9.63 -9.53
C ASP A 178 -23.75 -10.05 -8.70
N ASP A 179 -23.50 -10.37 -7.43
CA ASP A 179 -24.51 -10.81 -6.45
C ASP A 179 -25.25 -12.13 -6.81
N ALA A 180 -24.78 -12.85 -7.83
CA ALA A 180 -25.23 -14.19 -8.20
C ALA A 180 -24.16 -15.25 -7.92
N ASP A 181 -24.59 -16.52 -7.87
CA ASP A 181 -23.66 -17.65 -7.76
C ASP A 181 -22.66 -17.66 -8.92
N ALA A 182 -21.37 -17.90 -8.61
CA ALA A 182 -20.37 -18.07 -9.65
C ALA A 182 -20.72 -19.29 -10.52
N SER A 183 -20.50 -19.17 -11.84
CA SER A 183 -20.87 -20.22 -12.78
C SER A 183 -20.08 -21.51 -12.53
N GLY A 184 -20.65 -22.66 -12.94
CA GLY A 184 -19.98 -23.95 -12.80
C GLY A 184 -18.60 -24.00 -13.46
N ALA A 185 -18.38 -23.23 -14.53
CA ALA A 185 -17.07 -23.10 -15.18
C ALA A 185 -16.05 -22.38 -14.29
N VAL A 186 -16.44 -21.26 -13.66
CA VAL A 186 -15.58 -20.52 -12.73
C VAL A 186 -15.28 -21.37 -11.48
N ILE A 187 -16.30 -22.04 -10.93
CA ILE A 187 -16.13 -22.95 -9.79
C ILE A 187 -15.15 -24.09 -10.14
N ALA A 188 -15.32 -24.74 -11.29
CA ALA A 188 -14.45 -25.81 -11.74
C ALA A 188 -13.00 -25.34 -11.96
N ALA A 189 -12.81 -24.14 -12.50
CA ALA A 189 -11.48 -23.56 -12.73
C ALA A 189 -10.76 -23.16 -11.44
N MET A 190 -11.50 -22.78 -10.39
CA MET A 190 -10.94 -22.41 -9.08
C MET A 190 -10.66 -23.61 -8.17
N LYS A 191 -11.26 -24.79 -8.43
CA LYS A 191 -11.02 -25.99 -7.65
C LYS A 191 -9.54 -26.39 -7.70
N GLN A 192 -8.94 -26.51 -6.53
CA GLN A 192 -7.59 -27.06 -6.33
C GLN A 192 -7.67 -28.23 -5.35
N PRO A 193 -6.69 -29.16 -5.35
CA PRO A 193 -6.71 -30.30 -4.42
C PRO A 193 -6.81 -29.92 -2.94
N SER A 194 -6.37 -28.71 -2.58
CA SER A 194 -6.35 -28.22 -1.20
C SER A 194 -7.57 -27.40 -0.79
N ASN A 195 -8.45 -27.00 -1.73
CA ASN A 195 -9.51 -26.04 -1.46
C ASN A 195 -10.85 -26.55 -1.98
N GLU A 196 -11.85 -26.58 -1.10
CA GLU A 196 -13.24 -26.83 -1.48
C GLU A 196 -13.84 -25.52 -2.00
N VAL A 197 -14.39 -25.53 -3.22
CA VAL A 197 -14.97 -24.36 -3.86
C VAL A 197 -16.43 -24.63 -4.21
N VAL A 198 -17.31 -23.75 -3.73
CA VAL A 198 -18.76 -23.86 -3.89
C VAL A 198 -19.39 -22.52 -4.25
N PRO A 199 -20.63 -22.50 -4.79
CA PRO A 199 -21.39 -21.27 -4.96
C PRO A 199 -21.66 -20.56 -3.63
N ILE A 200 -21.78 -19.23 -3.64
CA ILE A 200 -22.02 -18.45 -2.42
C ILE A 200 -23.31 -18.85 -1.69
N SER A 201 -24.33 -19.28 -2.44
CA SER A 201 -25.61 -19.73 -1.90
C SER A 201 -25.50 -20.94 -0.95
N GLN A 202 -24.41 -21.69 -1.02
CA GLN A 202 -24.14 -22.83 -0.13
C GLN A 202 -23.50 -22.44 1.20
N CYS A 203 -23.25 -21.15 1.41
CA CYS A 203 -22.55 -20.64 2.58
C CYS A 203 -23.38 -19.59 3.32
N VAL A 204 -23.21 -19.56 4.63
CA VAL A 204 -23.87 -18.62 5.52
C VAL A 204 -22.85 -17.57 5.93
N ARG A 205 -23.20 -16.30 5.70
CA ARG A 205 -22.42 -15.17 6.21
C ARG A 205 -22.65 -15.03 7.71
N ASP A 206 -21.57 -14.99 8.46
CA ASP A 206 -21.61 -14.74 9.90
C ASP A 206 -20.54 -13.72 10.32
N PHE A 207 -20.93 -12.79 11.18
CA PHE A 207 -20.09 -11.71 11.67
C PHE A 207 -19.36 -12.06 12.97
N ASP A 208 -19.79 -13.10 13.67
CA ASP A 208 -19.17 -13.56 14.93
C ASP A 208 -17.69 -13.92 14.69
N PRO A 209 -16.72 -13.24 15.33
CA PRO A 209 -15.30 -13.55 15.16
C PRO A 209 -14.89 -14.91 15.72
N ALA A 210 -15.68 -15.54 16.58
CA ALA A 210 -15.37 -16.86 17.13
C ALA A 210 -15.75 -18.01 16.19
N ARG A 211 -16.85 -17.85 15.43
CA ARG A 211 -17.35 -18.87 14.50
C ARG A 211 -16.95 -18.58 13.06
N GLY A 212 -17.14 -17.34 12.65
CA GLY A 212 -17.03 -16.90 11.27
C GLY A 212 -18.04 -17.57 10.34
N SER A 213 -17.98 -17.16 9.08
CA SER A 213 -18.85 -17.68 8.03
C SER A 213 -18.54 -19.15 7.77
N TYR A 214 -19.54 -19.91 7.34
CA TYR A 214 -19.43 -21.37 7.21
C TYR A 214 -20.27 -21.91 6.04
N GLN A 215 -19.92 -23.10 5.55
CA GLN A 215 -20.71 -23.82 4.55
C GLN A 215 -21.92 -24.47 5.21
N ALA A 216 -23.13 -24.21 4.70
CA ALA A 216 -24.39 -24.65 5.32
C ALA A 216 -24.50 -26.18 5.46
N ALA A 217 -23.99 -26.93 4.48
CA ALA A 217 -24.13 -28.39 4.43
C ALA A 217 -23.19 -29.13 5.40
N THR A 218 -21.98 -28.60 5.65
CA THR A 218 -20.93 -29.30 6.40
C THR A 218 -20.54 -28.61 7.70
N GLY A 219 -20.93 -27.34 7.87
CA GLY A 219 -20.48 -26.50 8.98
C GLY A 219 -19.00 -26.08 8.90
N LYS A 220 -18.27 -26.44 7.83
CA LYS A 220 -16.87 -26.05 7.67
C LYS A 220 -16.72 -24.53 7.56
N PRO A 221 -15.65 -23.95 8.13
CA PRO A 221 -15.41 -22.52 8.03
C PRO A 221 -15.17 -22.13 6.58
N ALA A 222 -15.71 -20.97 6.20
CA ALA A 222 -15.83 -20.55 4.83
C ALA A 222 -15.44 -19.09 4.63
N LEU A 223 -14.82 -18.81 3.49
CA LEU A 223 -14.51 -17.47 3.01
C LEU A 223 -15.47 -17.13 1.87
N LEU A 224 -16.33 -16.12 2.08
CA LEU A 224 -17.21 -15.60 1.04
C LEU A 224 -16.40 -14.65 0.17
N VAL A 225 -16.30 -14.94 -1.12
CA VAL A 225 -15.52 -14.16 -2.07
C VAL A 225 -16.44 -13.68 -3.19
N THR A 226 -16.47 -12.37 -3.42
CA THR A 226 -17.38 -11.70 -4.35
C THR A 226 -16.58 -10.83 -5.31
N VAL A 227 -16.90 -10.90 -6.60
CA VAL A 227 -16.47 -9.92 -7.60
C VAL A 227 -17.71 -9.26 -8.18
N ARG A 228 -17.74 -7.92 -8.18
CA ARG A 228 -18.91 -7.18 -8.65
C ARG A 228 -18.54 -5.80 -9.19
N SER A 229 -19.57 -5.06 -9.60
CA SER A 229 -19.45 -3.64 -9.96
C SER A 229 -18.49 -3.42 -11.14
N PHE A 230 -18.51 -4.30 -12.14
CA PHE A 230 -17.70 -4.14 -13.35
C PHE A 230 -18.02 -2.84 -14.09
N LYS A 231 -16.98 -2.05 -14.34
CA LYS A 231 -17.07 -0.77 -15.06
C LYS A 231 -15.94 -0.69 -16.06
N ALA A 232 -16.27 -0.76 -17.34
CA ALA A 232 -15.29 -0.52 -18.41
C ALA A 232 -14.79 0.93 -18.33
N THR A 233 -13.47 1.12 -18.27
CA THR A 233 -12.80 2.43 -18.29
C THR A 233 -12.10 2.70 -19.61
N GLY A 234 -11.95 1.66 -20.45
CA GLY A 234 -11.45 1.73 -21.82
C GLY A 234 -11.75 0.43 -22.56
N LYS A 235 -11.25 0.32 -23.80
CA LYS A 235 -11.43 -0.89 -24.62
C LYS A 235 -10.89 -2.16 -23.96
N ASP A 236 -9.74 -2.04 -23.32
CA ASP A 236 -9.00 -3.14 -22.70
C ASP A 236 -8.71 -2.86 -21.21
N ALA A 237 -9.51 -2.00 -20.58
CA ALA A 237 -9.34 -1.62 -19.18
C ALA A 237 -10.69 -1.50 -18.48
N ALA A 238 -10.76 -1.93 -17.23
CA ALA A 238 -11.95 -1.83 -16.40
C ALA A 238 -11.58 -1.67 -14.92
N THR A 239 -12.57 -1.30 -14.12
CA THR A 239 -12.51 -1.40 -12.67
C THR A 239 -13.55 -2.40 -12.16
N VAL A 240 -13.20 -3.07 -11.07
CA VAL A 240 -14.07 -4.05 -10.39
C VAL A 240 -13.90 -3.94 -8.88
N GLU A 241 -14.93 -4.34 -8.15
CA GLU A 241 -14.89 -4.48 -6.70
C GLU A 241 -14.70 -5.95 -6.33
N PHE A 242 -13.75 -6.19 -5.44
CA PHE A 242 -13.45 -7.49 -4.86
C PHE A 242 -13.72 -7.44 -3.37
N GLU A 243 -14.43 -8.45 -2.87
CA GLU A 243 -14.71 -8.61 -1.44
C GLU A 243 -14.34 -10.02 -1.01
N SER A 244 -13.58 -10.14 0.08
CA SER A 244 -13.45 -11.39 0.81
C SER A 244 -13.91 -11.19 2.25
N PHE A 245 -14.72 -12.10 2.76
CA PHE A 245 -15.33 -11.98 4.08
C PHE A 245 -15.40 -13.34 4.76
N HIS A 246 -14.83 -13.44 5.97
CA HIS A 246 -15.03 -14.56 6.86
C HIS A 246 -15.81 -14.12 8.12
N HIS A 247 -15.43 -13.00 8.76
CA HIS A 247 -16.17 -12.39 9.88
C HIS A 247 -15.85 -10.89 9.99
N GLY A 248 -16.43 -10.18 10.97
CA GLY A 248 -16.28 -8.73 11.12
C GLY A 248 -14.84 -8.22 11.41
N GLN A 249 -13.90 -9.12 11.67
CA GLN A 249 -12.48 -8.83 11.91
C GLN A 249 -11.57 -9.49 10.84
N TYR A 250 -12.17 -10.14 9.85
CA TYR A 250 -11.52 -10.79 8.72
C TYR A 250 -12.36 -10.51 7.48
N ALA A 251 -12.16 -9.32 6.93
CA ALA A 251 -12.77 -8.90 5.68
C ALA A 251 -11.84 -7.96 4.92
N HIS A 252 -11.78 -8.14 3.61
CA HIS A 252 -11.04 -7.30 2.69
C HIS A 252 -11.96 -6.80 1.59
N TYR A 253 -11.94 -5.50 1.35
CA TYR A 253 -12.69 -4.82 0.31
C TYR A 253 -11.70 -4.07 -0.56
N LYS A 254 -11.63 -4.40 -1.85
CA LYS A 254 -10.70 -3.79 -2.79
C LYS A 254 -11.45 -3.27 -4.01
N THR A 255 -11.01 -2.12 -4.50
CA THR A 255 -11.33 -1.67 -5.86
C THR A 255 -10.09 -1.91 -6.70
N LEU A 256 -10.22 -2.68 -7.76
CA LEU A 256 -9.11 -3.12 -8.61
C LEU A 256 -9.23 -2.49 -9.99
N GLU A 257 -8.08 -2.11 -10.55
CA GLU A 257 -7.91 -1.86 -11.98
C GLU A 257 -7.48 -3.16 -12.65
N VAL A 258 -8.22 -3.55 -13.68
CA VAL A 258 -7.94 -4.74 -14.49
C VAL A 258 -7.75 -4.35 -15.94
N LYS A 259 -6.79 -5.00 -16.62
CA LYS A 259 -6.50 -4.76 -18.03
C LYS A 259 -6.45 -6.06 -18.81
N ARG A 260 -6.80 -6.00 -20.08
CA ARG A 260 -6.65 -7.12 -21.01
C ARG A 260 -5.25 -7.08 -21.62
N ILE A 261 -4.36 -7.96 -21.17
CA ILE A 261 -2.97 -8.08 -21.63
C ILE A 261 -2.84 -9.40 -22.38
N GLY A 262 -2.43 -9.36 -23.65
CA GLY A 262 -2.31 -10.58 -24.47
C GLY A 262 -3.63 -11.35 -24.65
N GLY A 263 -4.78 -10.67 -24.52
CA GLY A 263 -6.11 -11.28 -24.63
C GLY A 263 -6.70 -11.79 -23.32
N ALA A 264 -5.92 -11.87 -22.24
CA ALA A 264 -6.36 -12.29 -20.91
C ALA A 264 -6.55 -11.08 -19.97
N TRP A 265 -7.51 -11.16 -19.05
CA TRP A 265 -7.65 -10.16 -18.00
C TRP A 265 -6.60 -10.37 -16.91
N GLU A 266 -5.99 -9.28 -16.46
CA GLU A 266 -5.03 -9.26 -15.36
C GLU A 266 -5.33 -8.11 -14.41
N VAL A 267 -5.18 -8.34 -13.11
CA VAL A 267 -5.22 -7.28 -12.09
C VAL A 267 -3.92 -6.50 -12.16
N THR A 268 -3.99 -5.23 -12.58
CA THR A 268 -2.81 -4.39 -12.76
C THR A 268 -2.54 -3.47 -11.57
N LYS A 269 -3.59 -3.06 -10.85
CA LYS A 269 -3.45 -2.11 -9.74
C LYS A 269 -4.57 -2.26 -8.71
N VAL A 270 -4.23 -2.09 -7.43
CA VAL A 270 -5.22 -1.90 -6.36
C VAL A 270 -5.45 -0.40 -6.23
N LEU A 271 -6.65 0.08 -6.55
CA LEU A 271 -7.03 1.48 -6.48
C LEU A 271 -7.47 1.89 -5.08
N LYS A 272 -8.14 0.98 -4.38
CA LYS A 272 -8.58 1.16 -2.99
C LYS A 272 -8.48 -0.18 -2.27
N HIS A 273 -8.08 -0.15 -1.01
CA HIS A 273 -8.12 -1.31 -0.12
C HIS A 273 -8.59 -0.88 1.25
N VAL A 274 -9.62 -1.54 1.74
CA VAL A 274 -10.12 -1.41 3.11
C VAL A 274 -10.11 -2.81 3.69
N ALA A 275 -9.50 -2.99 4.85
CA ALA A 275 -9.48 -4.25 5.54
C ALA A 275 -9.92 -4.02 6.99
N SER A 276 -10.79 -4.89 7.50
CA SER A 276 -11.04 -4.99 8.93
C SER A 276 -10.05 -6.00 9.49
N PHE A 277 -9.09 -5.54 10.28
CA PHE A 277 -8.29 -6.41 11.12
C PHE A 277 -8.80 -6.27 12.55
N GLY A 278 -9.18 -7.38 13.18
CA GLY A 278 -9.36 -7.39 14.62
C GLY A 278 -8.04 -6.95 15.26
N THR A 279 -8.07 -5.85 16.00
CA THR A 279 -6.99 -5.54 16.93
C THR A 279 -7.01 -6.66 17.96
N GLY A 280 -6.15 -7.65 17.79
CA GLY A 280 -5.94 -8.68 18.80
C GLY A 280 -5.65 -8.00 20.13
N GLY A 281 -6.49 -8.28 21.13
CA GLY A 281 -6.19 -8.02 22.53
C GLY A 281 -5.26 -9.08 23.09
#